data_AF-A0A9X1WTA2-F1
#
_entry.id   AF-A0A9X1WTA2-F1
#
_cell.length_a   1.000
_cell.length_b   1.000
_cell.length_c   1.000
_cell.angle_alpha   90.00
_cell.angle_beta   90.00
_cell.angle_gamma   90.00
#
_symmetry.space_group_name_H-M   'P 1'
#
loop_
_entity.id
_entity.type
_entity.pdbx_description
1 polymer ?
#
loop_
_entity_poly.entity_id
_entity_poly.type
_entity_poly.pdbx_seq_one_letter_code
_entity_poly.pdbx_strand_id
1 'polypeptide(L)'
;MNPSWIAINIDEFEESAISFTYGDLFPTMRYQDNKPYRRQVYTKQEIIKVIEEFEMPQEWNRNGDKGPERYIEVQVWDDAVIQRYLP
;
A
#
# COMPACT_ATOMS: atom_id res chain seq x y z
N MET A 1 12.57 23.61 1.37
CA MET A 1 13.04 22.42 0.62
C MET A 1 11.83 21.82 -0.05
N ASN A 2 11.86 21.60 -1.36
CA ASN A 2 10.84 20.79 -2.01
C ASN A 2 11.16 19.32 -1.71
N PRO A 3 10.16 18.49 -1.34
CA PRO A 3 10.39 17.06 -1.24
C PRO A 3 10.75 16.51 -2.62
N SER A 4 11.92 15.85 -2.72
CA SER A 4 12.26 15.01 -3.86
C SER A 4 11.70 13.61 -3.63
N TRP A 5 11.43 12.89 -4.72
CA TRP A 5 10.95 11.52 -4.68
C TRP A 5 11.89 10.63 -5.50
N ILE A 6 11.90 9.35 -5.15
CA ILE A 6 12.50 8.28 -5.93
C ILE A 6 11.41 7.27 -6.26
N ALA A 7 11.52 6.59 -7.39
CA ALA A 7 10.68 5.44 -7.72
C ALA A 7 11.57 4.20 -7.75
N ILE A 8 11.17 3.20 -6.97
CA ILE A 8 11.84 1.91 -6.89
C ILE A 8 10.85 0.87 -7.43
N ASN A 9 11.29 -0.01 -8.30
CA ASN A 9 10.41 -1.09 -8.75
C ASN A 9 10.18 -2.06 -7.58
N ILE A 10 8.93 -2.45 -7.32
CA ILE A 10 8.58 -3.38 -6.23
C ILE A 10 9.27 -4.75 -6.39
N ASP A 11 9.63 -5.12 -7.62
CA ASP A 11 10.40 -6.34 -7.93
C ASP A 11 11.86 -6.26 -7.46
N GLU A 12 12.34 -5.10 -7.03
CA GLU A 12 13.67 -4.97 -6.43
C GLU A 12 13.74 -5.49 -5.00
N PHE A 13 12.59 -5.65 -4.32
CA PHE A 13 12.51 -6.17 -2.97
C PHE A 13 12.19 -7.67 -2.98
N GLU A 14 12.81 -8.41 -2.05
CA GLU A 14 12.43 -9.79 -1.74
C GLU A 14 10.97 -9.83 -1.27
N GLU A 15 10.18 -10.80 -1.74
CA GLU A 15 8.74 -10.86 -1.39
C GLU A 15 8.49 -11.00 0.11
N SER A 16 9.41 -11.64 0.84
CA SER A 16 9.37 -11.79 2.30
C SER A 16 9.76 -10.51 3.06
N ALA A 17 10.37 -9.54 2.39
CA ALA A 17 10.82 -8.28 2.96
C ALA A 17 9.82 -7.15 2.74
N ILE A 18 8.65 -7.43 2.16
CA ILE A 18 7.59 -6.45 1.96
C ILE A 18 6.23 -7.01 2.36
N SER A 19 5.38 -6.15 2.87
CA SER A 19 3.97 -6.45 3.10
C SER A 19 3.11 -5.28 2.67
N PHE A 20 1.81 -5.53 2.52
CA PHE A 20 0.88 -4.53 2.03
C PHE A 20 -0.37 -4.46 2.89
N THR A 21 -0.99 -3.29 2.89
CA THR A 21 -2.35 -3.11 3.38
C THR A 21 -3.18 -2.33 2.36
N TYR A 22 -4.44 -2.72 2.20
CA TYR A 22 -5.34 -2.10 1.23
C TYR A 22 -6.22 -1.06 1.93
N GLY A 23 -5.86 0.22 1.81
CA GLY A 23 -6.66 1.31 2.38
C GLY A 23 -6.78 1.28 3.92
N ASP A 24 -5.93 0.50 4.61
CA ASP A 24 -5.79 0.57 6.07
C ASP A 24 -4.92 1.77 6.43
N LEU A 25 -5.57 2.92 6.55
CA LEU A 25 -4.98 4.14 7.08
C LEU A 25 -5.34 4.25 8.55
N PHE A 26 -4.53 4.95 9.34
CA PHE A 26 -4.85 5.20 10.75
C PHE A 26 -6.28 5.75 10.98
N PRO A 27 -6.82 6.65 10.12
CA PRO A 27 -8.23 7.07 10.18
C PRO A 27 -9.24 5.97 9.84
N THR A 28 -8.92 5.04 8.93
CA THR A 28 -9.83 3.99 8.45
C THR A 28 -10.06 2.91 9.52
N MET A 29 -9.12 2.73 10.45
CA MET A 29 -9.20 1.74 11.53
C MET A 29 -10.44 1.91 12.43
N ARG A 30 -11.00 3.13 12.50
CA ARG A 30 -12.19 3.47 13.31
C ARG A 30 -13.52 3.03 12.69
N TYR A 31 -13.52 2.66 11.42
CA TYR A 31 -14.74 2.29 10.69
C TYR A 31 -14.99 0.79 10.78
N GLN A 32 -16.25 0.42 11.08
CA GLN A 32 -16.74 -0.97 11.17
C GLN A 32 -17.69 -1.27 9.99
N ASP A 33 -17.22 -1.09 8.77
CA ASP A 33 -18.01 -1.31 7.54
C ASP A 33 -17.89 -2.74 6.98
N ASN A 34 -17.21 -3.64 7.72
CA ASN A 34 -17.02 -5.06 7.38
C ASN A 34 -16.48 -5.30 5.97
N LYS A 35 -15.75 -4.34 5.40
CA LYS A 35 -15.08 -4.51 4.11
C LYS A 35 -14.10 -5.70 4.20
N PRO A 36 -14.14 -6.63 3.24
CA PRO A 36 -13.38 -7.89 3.32
C PRO A 36 -11.86 -7.69 3.27
N TYR A 37 -11.41 -6.56 2.74
CA TYR A 37 -10.00 -6.24 2.57
C TYR A 37 -9.36 -5.46 3.73
N ARG A 38 -10.13 -5.14 4.77
CA ARG A 38 -9.68 -4.25 5.85
C ARG A 38 -9.05 -5.04 6.99
N ARG A 39 -8.09 -4.43 7.69
CA ARG A 39 -7.38 -4.98 8.87
C ARG A 39 -6.63 -6.26 8.55
N GLN A 40 -6.10 -6.35 7.35
CA GLN A 40 -5.37 -7.50 6.87
C GLN A 40 -4.04 -7.06 6.25
N VAL A 41 -3.00 -7.81 6.58
CA VAL A 41 -1.69 -7.70 5.95
C VAL A 41 -1.64 -8.70 4.80
N TYR A 42 -1.19 -8.25 3.64
CA TYR A 42 -1.08 -9.03 2.43
C TYR A 42 0.37 -9.21 2.01
N THR A 43 0.69 -10.39 1.49
CA THR A 43 1.88 -10.61 0.65
C THR A 43 1.72 -9.92 -0.71
N LYS A 44 2.81 -9.81 -1.47
CA LYS A 44 2.79 -9.28 -2.85
C LYS A 44 1.79 -10.02 -3.75
N GLN A 45 1.74 -11.35 -3.66
CA GLN A 45 0.83 -12.15 -4.48
C GLN A 45 -0.63 -11.96 -4.08
N GLU A 46 -0.91 -11.75 -2.79
CA GLU A 46 -2.27 -11.55 -2.29
C GLU A 46 -2.77 -10.14 -2.61
N ILE A 47 -1.95 -9.09 -2.41
CA ILE A 47 -2.39 -7.72 -2.70
C ILE A 47 -2.72 -7.53 -4.18
N ILE A 48 -2.00 -8.21 -5.10
CA ILE A 48 -2.34 -8.20 -6.53
C ILE A 48 -3.77 -8.71 -6.75
N LYS A 49 -4.17 -9.79 -6.09
CA LYS A 49 -5.54 -10.33 -6.18
C LYS A 49 -6.58 -9.35 -5.61
N VAL A 50 -6.25 -8.68 -4.50
CA VAL A 50 -7.14 -7.64 -3.93
C VAL A 50 -7.30 -6.47 -4.92
N ILE A 51 -6.22 -6.06 -5.60
CA ILE A 51 -6.27 -5.00 -6.63
C ILE A 51 -7.09 -5.46 -7.83
N GLU A 52 -6.97 -6.71 -8.27
CA GLU A 52 -7.78 -7.27 -9.35
C GLU A 52 -9.28 -7.26 -9.03
N GLU A 53 -9.65 -7.49 -7.76
CA GLU A 53 -11.05 -7.53 -7.32
C GLU A 53 -11.64 -6.15 -7.01
N PHE A 54 -10.86 -5.25 -6.39
CA PHE A 54 -11.35 -3.97 -5.86
C PHE A 54 -10.75 -2.73 -6.52
N GLU A 55 -9.92 -2.91 -7.55
CA GLU A 55 -9.17 -1.86 -8.23
C GLU A 55 -8.20 -1.09 -7.32
N MET A 56 -7.46 -0.13 -7.87
CA MET A 56 -6.57 0.73 -7.10
C MET A 56 -7.36 1.87 -6.43
N PRO A 57 -7.25 2.11 -5.10
CA PRO A 57 -7.89 3.25 -4.43
C PRO A 57 -7.54 4.61 -5.05
N GLN A 58 -6.33 4.74 -5.60
CA GLN A 58 -5.86 5.92 -6.31
C GLN A 58 -6.66 6.20 -7.58
N GLU A 59 -7.30 5.18 -8.18
CA GLU A 59 -8.13 5.29 -9.38
C GLU A 59 -9.60 5.50 -8.99
N TRP A 60 -10.19 4.61 -8.18
CA TRP A 60 -11.63 4.66 -7.89
C TRP A 60 -12.02 5.67 -6.80
N ASN A 61 -11.09 6.08 -5.93
CA ASN A 61 -11.31 7.00 -4.81
C ASN A 61 -10.26 8.11 -4.66
N ARG A 62 -9.68 8.58 -5.78
CA ARG A 62 -8.59 9.57 -5.79
C ARG A 62 -8.86 10.81 -4.92
N ASN A 63 -10.04 11.40 -5.08
CA ASN A 63 -10.46 12.61 -4.34
C ASN A 63 -11.01 12.28 -2.97
N GLY A 64 -11.54 11.06 -2.83
CA GLY A 64 -11.90 10.53 -1.55
C GLY A 64 -13.34 10.55 -1.13
N ASP A 65 -14.21 10.80 -2.09
CA ASP A 65 -15.63 11.03 -1.85
C ASP A 65 -16.39 9.73 -1.52
N LYS A 66 -15.76 8.55 -1.73
CA LYS A 66 -16.40 7.22 -1.61
C LYS A 66 -16.01 6.43 -0.35
N GLY A 67 -15.33 7.07 0.59
CA GLY A 67 -14.82 6.41 1.79
C GLY A 67 -13.42 6.91 2.15
N PRO A 68 -12.79 6.36 3.18
CA PRO A 68 -11.50 6.86 3.65
C PRO A 68 -10.27 6.30 2.88
N GLU A 69 -10.44 5.30 2.02
CA GLU A 69 -9.33 4.68 1.27
C GLU A 69 -8.77 5.60 0.18
N ARG A 70 -7.44 5.77 0.10
CA ARG A 70 -6.79 6.64 -0.91
C ARG A 70 -5.64 5.98 -1.64
N TYR A 71 -4.96 5.06 -0.98
CA TYR A 71 -3.80 4.39 -1.50
C TYR A 71 -3.62 3.03 -0.82
N ILE A 72 -2.86 2.16 -1.47
CA ILE A 72 -2.30 0.96 -0.89
C ILE A 72 -0.98 1.34 -0.22
N GLU A 73 -0.76 0.87 1.00
CA GLU A 73 0.49 1.07 1.71
C GLU A 73 1.36 -0.17 1.55
N VAL A 74 2.65 0.04 1.34
CA VAL A 74 3.69 -0.99 1.42
C VAL A 74 4.52 -0.75 2.66
N GLN A 75 4.73 -1.80 3.46
CA GLN A 75 5.69 -1.82 4.55
C GLN A 75 6.93 -2.57 4.07
N VAL A 76 8.09 -1.92 4.17
CA VAL A 76 9.39 -2.48 3.80
C VAL A 76 10.11 -2.89 5.09
N TRP A 77 10.57 -4.13 5.15
CA TRP A 77 11.18 -4.75 6.32
C TRP A 77 12.71 -4.91 6.19
N ASP A 78 13.27 -4.65 5.01
CA ASP A 78 14.71 -4.69 4.73
C ASP A 78 15.17 -3.42 4.00
N ASP A 79 16.19 -2.77 4.55
CA ASP A 79 16.74 -1.52 4.04
C ASP A 79 17.74 -1.73 2.88
N ALA A 80 18.14 -2.96 2.57
CA ALA A 80 19.17 -3.24 1.55
C ALA A 80 18.90 -2.56 0.21
N VAL A 81 17.64 -2.54 -0.24
CA VAL A 81 17.22 -1.86 -1.47
C VAL A 81 17.28 -0.34 -1.31
N ILE A 82 16.78 0.17 -0.18
CA ILE A 82 16.70 1.61 0.12
C ILE A 82 18.10 2.23 0.21
N GLN A 83 19.06 1.51 0.78
CA GLN A 83 20.44 1.97 0.95
C GLN A 83 21.13 2.32 -0.38
N ARG A 84 20.70 1.73 -1.50
CA ARG A 84 21.23 2.05 -2.85
C ARG A 84 20.90 3.47 -3.33
N TYR A 85 19.94 4.12 -2.67
CA TYR A 85 19.44 5.44 -3.04
C TYR A 85 19.75 6.51 -1.98
N LEU A 86 20.47 6.15 -0.91
CA LEU A 86 20.96 7.12 0.06
C LEU A 86 22.18 7.88 -0.53
N PRO A 87 22.26 9.21 -0.35
CA PRO A 87 23.36 10.04 -0.84
C PRO A 87 24.69 9.82 -0.11
#